data_AF-A0A6A1WJ65-F1
#
_entry.id   AF-A0A6A1WJ65-F1
#
_cell.length_a   1.000
_cell.length_b   1.000
_cell.length_c   1.000
_cell.angle_alpha   90.00
_cell.angle_beta   90.00
_cell.angle_gamma   90.00
#
_symmetry.space_group_name_H-M   'P 1'
#
loop_
_entity.id
_entity.type
_entity.pdbx_description
1 polymer ?
#
loop_
_entity_poly.entity_id
_entity_poly.type
_entity_poly.pdbx_seq_one_letter_code
_entity_poly.pdbx_strand_id
1 'polypeptide(L)'
;MAELLCTDLRQVVRELQHSRNGVTVITEDGCVYEANYVILSVSIGVLKSDLISFRPFLPRWKMEAIETCDVMVYTKIFLKFPHKFWPCGPGKEFFIYAHERRGYYTFWQHMENAFPGSNILVVTLTNGESKRVEAQSDEETLKEAMGVLRDMFGPNIPNATEILVPRWWNNRFQRGSYSNYPIISNHQMFQNIKAPVGRIFFTGEHTSERFSGYVHGGYLAGIDTSKALLEEIWKERKIESQNHLLEPLLALTGSLTLTQTEAVSSLHKCDIPTRLYLSGKLGLPEAIL
;
A
#
# COMPACT_ATOMS: atom_id res chain seq x y z
N MET A 1 -14.31 1.57 6.86
CA MET A 1 -13.76 0.19 6.73
C MET A 1 -13.06 -0.29 7.99
N ALA A 2 -12.35 0.56 8.76
CA ALA A 2 -11.56 0.11 9.92
C ALA A 2 -12.32 -0.01 11.25
N GLU A 3 -13.54 0.53 11.38
CA GLU A 3 -14.26 0.66 12.66
C GLU A 3 -14.61 -0.66 13.37
N LEU A 4 -14.50 -1.81 12.69
CA LEU A 4 -14.82 -3.13 13.23
C LEU A 4 -13.62 -4.09 13.26
N LEU A 5 -12.40 -3.61 12.95
CA LEU A 5 -11.20 -4.42 12.90
C LEU A 5 -10.28 -4.12 14.08
N CYS A 6 -9.72 -5.17 14.69
CA CYS A 6 -8.60 -5.03 15.61
C CYS A 6 -7.42 -4.42 14.85
N THR A 7 -7.13 -3.15 15.10
CA THR A 7 -6.10 -2.38 14.40
C THR A 7 -5.11 -1.87 15.42
N ASP A 8 -3.85 -2.28 15.28
CA ASP A 8 -2.75 -1.78 16.09
C ASP A 8 -1.96 -0.75 15.28
N LEU A 9 -1.97 0.50 15.74
CA LEU A 9 -1.27 1.61 15.08
C LEU A 9 0.11 1.77 15.68
N ARG A 10 1.06 2.32 14.91
CA ARG A 10 2.47 2.50 15.30
C ARG A 10 3.26 1.20 15.44
N GLN A 11 2.69 0.08 15.01
CA GLN A 11 3.38 -1.20 14.87
C GLN A 11 4.05 -1.31 13.50
N VAL A 12 5.34 -0.98 13.44
CA VAL A 12 6.12 -1.07 12.20
C VAL A 12 6.70 -2.47 12.08
N VAL A 13 6.21 -3.26 11.12
CA VAL A 13 6.78 -4.59 10.82
C VAL A 13 8.21 -4.43 10.28
N ARG A 14 9.16 -5.20 10.81
CA ARG A 14 10.55 -5.25 10.35
C ARG A 14 10.98 -6.62 9.84
N GLU A 15 10.38 -7.69 10.33
CA GLU A 15 10.69 -9.04 9.87
C GLU A 15 9.44 -9.91 9.76
N LEU A 16 9.39 -10.70 8.68
CA LEU A 16 8.41 -11.75 8.46
C LEU A 16 9.14 -13.09 8.35
N GLN A 17 8.97 -13.93 9.37
CA GLN A 17 9.44 -15.31 9.34
C GLN A 17 8.26 -16.21 8.96
N HIS A 18 8.44 -17.10 7.98
CA HIS A 18 7.37 -18.02 7.58
C HIS A 18 7.87 -19.45 7.39
N SER A 19 7.01 -20.40 7.73
CA SER A 19 7.25 -21.83 7.58
C SER A 19 5.99 -22.53 7.08
N ARG A 20 6.01 -23.87 7.07
CA ARG A 20 4.79 -24.66 6.82
C ARG A 20 3.78 -24.58 7.96
N ASN A 21 4.16 -24.11 9.15
CA ASN A 21 3.29 -24.14 10.33
C ASN A 21 2.69 -22.77 10.68
N GLY A 22 3.18 -21.70 10.07
CA GLY A 22 2.69 -20.35 10.35
C GLY A 22 3.65 -19.26 9.91
N VAL A 23 3.33 -18.04 10.35
CA VAL A 23 4.09 -16.82 10.13
C VAL A 23 4.29 -16.13 11.49
N THR A 24 5.52 -15.68 11.73
CA THR A 24 5.90 -14.84 12.87
C THR A 24 6.24 -13.46 12.34
N VAL A 25 5.55 -12.45 12.84
CA VAL A 25 5.73 -11.03 12.51
C VAL A 25 6.47 -10.36 13.65
N ILE A 26 7.60 -9.72 13.37
CA ILE A 26 8.40 -9.00 14.34
C ILE A 26 8.39 -7.52 13.99
N THR A 27 8.04 -6.67 14.96
CA THR A 27 7.95 -5.22 14.81
C THR A 27 9.21 -4.49 15.28
N GLU A 28 9.32 -3.21 14.93
CA GLU A 28 10.47 -2.34 15.23
C GLU A 28 10.69 -2.14 16.74
N ASP A 29 9.62 -2.22 17.54
CA ASP A 29 9.67 -2.17 19.01
C ASP A 29 9.92 -3.55 19.66
N GLY A 30 10.08 -4.60 18.87
CA GLY A 30 10.35 -5.96 19.33
C GLY A 30 9.11 -6.79 19.66
N CYS A 31 7.89 -6.30 19.42
CA CYS A 31 6.69 -7.12 19.56
C CYS A 31 6.67 -8.27 18.54
N VAL A 32 6.12 -9.40 18.97
CA VAL A 32 6.04 -10.62 18.18
C VAL A 32 4.59 -11.06 18.06
N TYR A 33 4.14 -11.25 16.82
CA TYR A 33 2.79 -11.73 16.51
C TYR A 33 2.88 -13.04 15.74
N GLU A 34 2.11 -14.03 16.13
CA GLU A 34 2.01 -15.32 15.44
C GLU A 34 0.66 -15.46 14.75
N ALA A 35 0.69 -15.94 13.50
CA ALA A 35 -0.52 -16.20 12.72
C ALA A 35 -0.34 -17.42 11.82
N ASN A 36 -1.44 -18.08 11.46
CA ASN A 36 -1.38 -19.14 10.44
C ASN A 36 -1.07 -18.57 9.05
N TYR A 37 -1.44 -17.33 8.78
CA TYR A 37 -1.26 -16.66 7.49
C TYR A 37 -1.14 -15.16 7.68
N VAL A 38 -0.47 -14.49 6.73
CA VAL A 38 -0.39 -13.02 6.69
C VAL A 38 -0.82 -12.52 5.32
N ILE A 39 -1.68 -11.50 5.29
CA ILE A 39 -1.90 -10.67 4.11
C ILE A 39 -1.01 -9.43 4.26
N LEU A 40 -0.05 -9.30 3.35
CA LEU A 40 0.89 -8.19 3.30
C LEU A 40 0.41 -7.16 2.28
N SER A 41 0.03 -5.97 2.77
CA SER A 41 -0.51 -4.88 1.96
C SER A 41 0.36 -3.61 1.90
N VAL A 42 1.68 -3.77 2.09
CA VAL A 42 2.62 -2.64 2.02
C VAL A 42 2.77 -2.14 0.59
N SER A 43 3.23 -0.90 0.41
CA SER A 43 3.44 -0.36 -0.93
C SER A 43 4.53 -1.14 -1.69
N ILE A 44 4.47 -1.12 -3.02
CA ILE A 44 5.54 -1.69 -3.85
C ILE A 44 6.89 -1.03 -3.56
N GLY A 45 6.91 0.28 -3.26
CA GLY A 45 8.12 1.00 -2.87
C GLY A 45 8.72 0.48 -1.56
N VAL A 46 7.89 0.05 -0.60
CA VAL A 46 8.36 -0.61 0.63
C VAL A 46 8.93 -1.99 0.33
N LEU A 47 8.29 -2.78 -0.55
CA LEU A 47 8.79 -4.09 -0.97
C LEU A 47 10.16 -4.02 -1.69
N LYS A 48 10.45 -2.92 -2.39
CA LYS A 48 11.74 -2.62 -3.03
C LYS A 48 12.79 -2.03 -2.07
N SER A 49 12.47 -1.92 -0.78
CA SER A 49 13.34 -1.31 0.23
C SER A 49 13.71 -2.32 1.31
N ASP A 50 14.73 -2.00 2.11
CA ASP A 50 15.16 -2.83 3.23
C ASP A 50 14.32 -2.62 4.50
N LEU A 51 13.07 -2.14 4.38
CA LEU A 51 12.23 -1.92 5.56
C LEU A 51 11.79 -3.24 6.20
N ILE A 52 11.50 -4.27 5.40
CA ILE A 52 11.00 -5.57 5.87
C ILE A 52 11.93 -6.68 5.39
N SER A 53 12.52 -7.43 6.33
CA SER A 53 13.24 -8.67 6.04
C SER A 53 12.30 -9.86 5.94
N PHE A 54 12.59 -10.77 5.02
CA PHE A 54 11.88 -12.04 4.89
C PHE A 54 12.79 -13.21 5.28
N ARG A 55 12.25 -14.15 6.06
CA ARG A 55 12.94 -15.36 6.50
C ARG A 55 12.05 -16.61 6.27
N PRO A 56 12.41 -17.53 5.36
CA PRO A 56 13.50 -17.42 4.39
C PRO A 56 13.32 -16.23 3.42
N PHE A 57 14.39 -15.87 2.70
CA PHE A 57 14.31 -14.83 1.68
C PHE A 57 13.24 -15.14 0.63
N LEU A 58 12.64 -14.10 0.06
CA LEU A 58 11.72 -14.25 -1.05
C LEU A 58 12.40 -14.97 -2.22
N PRO A 59 11.69 -15.84 -2.94
CA PRO A 59 12.26 -16.53 -4.08
C PRO A 59 12.60 -15.55 -5.21
N ARG A 60 13.60 -15.90 -6.01
CA ARG A 60 14.14 -15.04 -7.08
C ARG A 60 13.06 -14.47 -8.01
N TRP A 61 12.11 -15.29 -8.44
CA TRP A 61 11.02 -14.87 -9.33
C TRP A 61 10.13 -13.77 -8.75
N LYS A 62 10.01 -13.71 -7.41
CA LYS A 62 9.24 -12.70 -6.68
C LYS A 62 10.02 -11.39 -6.60
N MET A 63 11.29 -11.50 -6.24
CA MET A 63 12.20 -10.34 -6.15
C MET A 63 12.37 -9.66 -7.50
N GLU A 64 12.60 -10.42 -8.58
CA GLU A 64 12.71 -9.86 -9.94
C GLU A 64 11.44 -9.12 -10.36
N ALA A 65 10.27 -9.65 -10.01
CA ALA A 65 9.00 -9.01 -10.34
C ALA A 65 8.79 -7.70 -9.54
N ILE A 66 9.11 -7.70 -8.25
CA ILE A 66 9.09 -6.50 -7.39
C ILE A 66 10.06 -5.43 -7.93
N GLU A 67 11.27 -5.82 -8.30
CA GLU A 67 12.30 -4.91 -8.79
C GLU A 67 11.99 -4.35 -10.19
N THR A 68 11.24 -5.06 -11.01
CA THR A 68 10.87 -4.57 -12.35
C THR A 68 9.68 -3.61 -12.33
N CYS A 69 8.86 -3.63 -11.28
CA CYS A 69 7.75 -2.69 -11.14
C CYS A 69 8.29 -1.30 -10.78
N ASP A 70 8.14 -0.31 -11.67
CA ASP A 70 8.55 1.06 -11.37
C ASP A 70 7.57 1.70 -10.36
N VAL A 71 8.08 2.69 -9.63
CA VAL A 71 7.29 3.48 -8.70
C VAL A 71 7.32 4.92 -9.17
N MET A 72 6.16 5.45 -9.55
CA MET A 72 6.01 6.85 -9.90
C MET A 72 6.03 7.70 -8.64
N VAL A 73 6.55 8.91 -8.77
CA VAL A 73 6.43 9.94 -7.75
C VAL A 73 5.57 11.06 -8.32
N TYR A 74 4.50 11.39 -7.62
CA TYR A 74 3.50 12.36 -8.02
C TYR A 74 3.17 13.23 -6.81
N THR A 75 3.56 14.51 -6.88
CA THR A 75 3.51 15.41 -5.73
C THR A 75 2.54 16.56 -6.02
N LYS A 76 1.53 16.72 -5.16
CA LYS A 76 0.63 17.88 -5.17
C LYS A 76 1.04 18.82 -4.05
N ILE A 77 1.52 20.00 -4.41
CA ILE A 77 1.91 21.05 -3.46
C ILE A 77 0.73 21.99 -3.29
N PHE A 78 0.32 22.24 -2.06
CA PHE A 78 -0.81 23.10 -1.73
C PHE A 78 -0.30 24.43 -1.20
N LEU A 79 -0.86 25.53 -1.69
CA LEU A 79 -0.50 26.89 -1.32
C LEU A 79 -1.76 27.65 -0.91
N LYS A 80 -1.80 28.11 0.33
CA LYS A 80 -2.91 28.90 0.88
C LYS A 80 -2.60 30.39 0.72
N PHE A 81 -3.60 31.17 0.30
CA PHE A 81 -3.48 32.61 0.13
C PHE A 81 -4.47 33.38 1.02
N PRO A 82 -4.19 34.65 1.35
CA PRO A 82 -5.10 35.49 2.13
C PRO A 82 -6.38 35.81 1.35
N HIS A 83 -6.26 35.97 0.04
CA HIS A 83 -7.38 36.15 -0.88
C HIS A 83 -7.03 35.59 -2.25
N LYS A 84 -8.05 35.22 -3.00
CA LYS A 84 -7.93 34.81 -4.40
C LYS A 84 -7.49 35.98 -5.29
N PHE A 85 -6.47 35.75 -6.10
CA PHE A 85 -6.00 36.68 -7.15
C PHE A 85 -6.11 36.10 -8.56
N TRP A 86 -6.43 34.80 -8.69
CA TRP A 86 -6.56 34.11 -9.97
C TRP A 86 -8.00 34.16 -10.51
N PRO A 87 -8.19 34.00 -11.83
CA PRO A 87 -9.51 33.88 -12.44
C PRO A 87 -10.27 32.63 -11.94
N CYS A 88 -11.58 32.74 -11.77
CA CYS A 88 -12.50 31.61 -11.53
C CYS A 88 -13.67 31.63 -12.51
N GLY A 89 -14.35 30.49 -12.59
CA GLY A 89 -15.56 30.29 -13.41
C GLY A 89 -15.41 29.09 -14.34
N PRO A 90 -16.41 28.84 -15.21
CA PRO A 90 -16.39 27.73 -16.16
C PRO A 90 -15.11 27.75 -17.02
N GLY A 91 -14.41 26.62 -17.08
CA GLY A 91 -13.18 26.47 -17.87
C GLY A 91 -11.92 27.13 -17.28
N LYS A 92 -11.97 27.66 -16.04
CA LYS A 92 -10.84 28.37 -15.39
C LYS A 92 -10.24 27.62 -14.20
N GLU A 93 -10.55 26.33 -14.08
CA GLU A 93 -10.08 25.50 -12.96
C GLU A 93 -8.57 25.25 -13.00
N PHE A 94 -8.01 25.13 -14.21
CA PHE A 94 -6.61 24.78 -14.42
C PHE A 94 -5.85 25.91 -15.11
N PHE A 95 -4.57 26.05 -14.74
CA PHE A 95 -3.62 26.95 -15.38
C PHE A 95 -2.37 26.18 -15.75
N ILE A 96 -1.75 26.52 -16.89
CA ILE A 96 -0.54 25.87 -17.37
C ILE A 96 0.59 26.89 -17.43
N TYR A 97 1.73 26.55 -16.84
CA TYR A 97 2.97 27.30 -16.93
C TYR A 97 3.96 26.58 -17.83
N ALA A 98 4.43 27.27 -18.88
CA ALA A 98 5.45 26.77 -19.79
C ALA A 98 6.82 27.26 -19.36
N HIS A 99 7.79 26.35 -19.28
CA HIS A 99 9.16 26.63 -18.85
C HIS A 99 10.15 25.78 -19.65
N GLU A 100 11.36 26.28 -19.85
CA GLU A 100 12.43 25.57 -20.56
C GLU A 100 12.80 24.24 -19.88
N ARG A 101 12.77 24.23 -18.54
CA ARG A 101 12.88 23.03 -17.72
C ARG A 101 11.57 22.25 -17.74
N ARG A 102 11.60 21.06 -18.34
CA ARG A 102 10.46 20.14 -18.40
C ARG A 102 9.91 19.82 -17.01
N GLY A 103 8.59 19.95 -16.85
CA GLY A 103 7.87 19.59 -15.62
C GLY A 103 7.99 20.60 -14.47
N TYR A 104 8.68 21.71 -14.68
CA TYR A 104 8.87 22.73 -13.66
C TYR A 104 7.55 23.48 -13.41
N TYR A 105 6.87 23.13 -12.30
CA TYR A 105 5.63 23.76 -11.83
C TYR A 105 4.57 23.97 -12.92
N THR A 106 4.37 22.98 -13.78
CA THR A 106 3.59 23.13 -15.02
C THR A 106 2.08 23.19 -14.79
N PHE A 107 1.52 22.28 -13.99
CA PHE A 107 0.07 22.09 -13.89
C PHE A 107 -0.48 22.63 -12.58
N TRP A 108 -1.21 23.74 -12.68
CA TRP A 108 -1.86 24.41 -11.55
C TRP A 108 -3.36 24.19 -11.58
N GLN A 109 -3.96 24.07 -10.40
CA GLN A 109 -5.40 23.92 -10.20
C GLN A 109 -5.84 24.77 -9.02
N HIS A 110 -6.96 25.48 -9.13
CA HIS A 110 -7.57 26.13 -7.97
C HIS A 110 -8.57 25.21 -7.26
N MET A 111 -8.64 25.30 -5.94
CA MET A 111 -9.53 24.43 -5.14
C MET A 111 -10.93 25.00 -4.90
N GLU A 112 -11.28 26.14 -5.49
CA GLU A 112 -12.58 26.82 -5.26
C GLU A 112 -13.81 25.97 -5.65
N ASN A 113 -13.68 25.04 -6.61
CA ASN A 113 -14.80 24.18 -7.02
C ASN A 113 -15.10 23.10 -5.97
N ALA A 114 -14.07 22.50 -5.38
CA ALA A 114 -14.20 21.45 -4.36
C ALA A 114 -14.36 22.04 -2.94
N PHE A 115 -13.70 23.16 -2.68
CA PHE A 115 -13.66 23.84 -1.38
C PHE A 115 -13.82 25.36 -1.60
N PRO A 116 -15.07 25.86 -1.74
CA PRO A 116 -15.33 27.28 -1.93
C PRO A 116 -14.78 28.14 -0.78
N GLY A 117 -14.11 29.25 -1.12
CA GLY A 117 -13.49 30.14 -0.13
C GLY A 117 -12.17 29.61 0.45
N SER A 118 -11.65 28.50 -0.08
CA SER A 118 -10.38 27.93 0.37
C SER A 118 -9.20 28.82 0.06
N ASN A 119 -9.22 29.64 -1.01
CA ASN A 119 -8.06 30.40 -1.47
C ASN A 119 -6.81 29.50 -1.60
N ILE A 120 -6.98 28.26 -2.09
CA ILE A 120 -5.89 27.30 -2.27
C ILE A 120 -5.61 27.10 -3.76
N LEU A 121 -4.33 27.21 -4.12
CA LEU A 121 -3.80 26.69 -5.37
C LEU A 121 -3.05 25.39 -5.12
N VAL A 122 -3.15 24.48 -6.08
CA VAL A 122 -2.41 23.23 -6.10
C VAL A 122 -1.55 23.20 -7.35
N VAL A 123 -0.27 22.89 -7.19
CA VAL A 123 0.62 22.59 -8.32
C VAL A 123 1.05 21.14 -8.26
N THR A 124 1.00 20.49 -9.42
CA THR A 124 1.35 19.07 -9.55
C THR A 124 2.71 18.94 -10.22
N LEU A 125 3.60 18.18 -9.57
CA LEU A 125 4.89 17.75 -10.11
C LEU A 125 4.90 16.24 -10.30
N THR A 126 5.77 15.78 -11.19
CA THR A 126 5.94 14.35 -11.48
C THR A 126 7.41 13.95 -11.52
N ASN A 127 7.67 12.71 -11.10
CA ASN A 127 8.95 12.01 -11.12
C ASN A 127 10.15 12.86 -10.72
N GLY A 128 11.01 13.25 -11.67
CA GLY A 128 12.25 13.97 -11.37
C GLY A 128 12.02 15.28 -10.60
N GLU A 129 11.02 16.07 -11.01
CA GLU A 129 10.70 17.33 -10.33
C GLU A 129 10.06 17.07 -8.96
N SER A 130 9.23 16.04 -8.84
CA SER A 130 8.72 15.60 -7.54
C SER A 130 9.84 15.21 -6.58
N LYS A 131 10.77 14.33 -7.00
CA LYS A 131 11.88 13.88 -6.16
C LYS A 131 12.79 15.04 -5.75
N ARG A 132 13.04 16.00 -6.65
CA ARG A 132 13.80 17.21 -6.34
C ARG A 132 13.11 18.03 -5.26
N VAL A 133 11.84 18.36 -5.44
CA VAL A 133 11.11 19.20 -4.50
C VAL A 133 10.89 18.50 -3.16
N GLU A 134 10.65 17.19 -3.15
CA GLU A 134 10.55 16.44 -1.88
C GLU A 134 11.87 16.38 -1.10
N ALA A 135 13.02 16.60 -1.78
CA ALA A 135 14.36 16.64 -1.19
C ALA A 135 14.82 18.04 -0.77
N GLN A 136 14.02 19.09 -1.00
CA GLN A 136 14.33 20.47 -0.61
C GLN A 136 13.40 20.98 0.51
N SER A 137 13.71 22.14 1.07
CA SER A 137 12.91 22.75 2.12
C SER A 137 11.56 23.28 1.62
N ASP A 138 10.59 23.44 2.52
CA ASP A 138 9.30 24.04 2.17
C ASP A 138 9.48 25.53 1.79
N GLU A 139 10.45 26.22 2.38
CA GLU A 139 10.80 27.61 2.09
C GLU A 139 11.35 27.80 0.67
N GLU A 140 12.27 26.93 0.24
CA GLU A 140 12.79 26.94 -1.13
C GLU A 140 11.69 26.62 -2.14
N THR A 141 10.88 25.61 -1.83
CA THR A 141 9.72 25.21 -2.66
C THR A 141 8.71 26.34 -2.80
N LEU A 142 8.40 27.02 -1.70
CA LEU A 142 7.50 28.17 -1.69
C LEU A 142 8.08 29.32 -2.52
N LYS A 143 9.38 29.61 -2.39
CA LYS A 143 10.05 30.65 -3.16
C LYS A 143 9.98 30.39 -4.67
N GLU A 144 10.29 29.16 -5.11
CA GLU A 144 10.20 28.75 -6.52
C GLU A 144 8.76 28.87 -7.04
N ALA A 145 7.80 28.32 -6.31
CA ALA A 145 6.39 28.32 -6.68
C ALA A 145 5.81 29.75 -6.74
N MET A 146 6.18 30.64 -5.81
CA MET A 146 5.80 32.05 -5.85
C MET A 146 6.45 32.81 -7.00
N GLY A 147 7.66 32.43 -7.42
CA GLY A 147 8.27 32.96 -8.65
C GLY A 147 7.42 32.65 -9.87
N VAL A 148 7.05 31.38 -10.03
CA VAL A 148 6.17 30.91 -11.12
C VAL A 148 4.83 31.64 -11.12
N LEU A 149 4.18 31.79 -9.95
CA LEU A 149 2.91 32.50 -9.87
C LEU A 149 3.03 33.99 -10.21
N ARG A 150 4.14 34.65 -9.86
CA ARG A 150 4.40 36.04 -10.24
C ARG A 150 4.65 36.20 -11.72
N ASP A 151 5.30 35.24 -12.36
CA ASP A 151 5.46 35.22 -13.82
C ASP A 151 4.09 35.10 -14.51
N MET A 152 3.19 34.28 -13.96
CA MET A 152 1.85 34.04 -14.52
C MET A 152 0.88 35.20 -14.30
N PHE A 153 0.85 35.78 -13.10
CA PHE A 153 -0.20 36.71 -12.66
C PHE A 153 0.30 38.12 -12.34
N GLY A 154 1.60 38.36 -12.49
CA GLY A 154 2.25 39.64 -12.22
C GLY A 154 2.86 39.75 -10.82
N PRO A 155 3.72 40.76 -10.58
CA PRO A 155 4.53 40.86 -9.37
C PRO A 155 3.72 41.19 -8.10
N ASN A 156 2.52 41.74 -8.25
CA ASN A 156 1.74 42.33 -7.15
C ASN A 156 0.76 41.34 -6.48
N ILE A 157 0.87 40.03 -6.75
CA ILE A 157 0.05 39.02 -6.07
C ILE A 157 0.43 38.88 -4.59
N PRO A 158 -0.51 38.52 -3.70
CA PRO A 158 -0.17 38.25 -2.31
C PRO A 158 0.77 37.06 -2.17
N ASN A 159 1.61 37.07 -1.14
CA ASN A 159 2.36 35.89 -0.74
C ASN A 159 1.40 34.80 -0.22
N ALA A 160 1.74 33.53 -0.45
CA ALA A 160 1.07 32.43 0.23
C ALA A 160 1.38 32.51 1.74
N THR A 161 0.37 32.22 2.56
CA THR A 161 0.49 32.20 4.02
C THR A 161 0.94 30.84 4.54
N GLU A 162 0.63 29.77 3.82
CA GLU A 162 0.97 28.39 4.20
C GLU A 162 1.29 27.56 2.95
N ILE A 163 2.14 26.56 3.14
CA ILE A 163 2.50 25.56 2.14
C ILE A 163 2.38 24.16 2.76
N LEU A 164 1.92 23.19 1.96
CA LEU A 164 2.01 21.77 2.26
C LEU A 164 2.67 21.05 1.09
N VAL A 165 3.80 20.41 1.35
CA VAL A 165 4.52 19.54 0.41
C VAL A 165 4.47 18.10 0.92
N PRO A 166 3.54 17.26 0.43
CA PRO A 166 3.54 15.83 0.74
C PRO A 166 4.80 15.17 0.18
N ARG A 167 5.50 14.40 1.03
CA ARG A 167 6.79 13.77 0.67
C ARG A 167 6.66 12.26 0.51
N TRP A 168 5.95 11.81 -0.52
CA TRP A 168 5.64 10.38 -0.75
C TRP A 168 6.88 9.53 -1.03
N TRP A 169 7.84 10.06 -1.80
CA TRP A 169 9.11 9.39 -2.11
C TRP A 169 9.98 9.21 -0.87
N ASN A 170 10.06 10.24 -0.04
CA ASN A 170 10.88 10.23 1.18
C ASN A 170 10.17 9.58 2.37
N ASN A 171 8.87 9.31 2.29
CA ASN A 171 8.17 8.60 3.34
C ASN A 171 8.58 7.13 3.38
N ARG A 172 9.16 6.70 4.51
CA ARG A 172 9.66 5.32 4.69
C ARG A 172 8.58 4.25 4.53
N PHE A 173 7.29 4.59 4.67
CA PHE A 173 6.17 3.63 4.59
C PHE A 173 5.45 3.61 3.23
N GLN A 174 5.86 4.45 2.28
CA GLN A 174 5.30 4.47 0.92
C GLN A 174 6.38 4.37 -0.15
N ARG A 175 7.51 5.08 0.02
CA ARG A 175 8.67 5.08 -0.91
C ARG A 175 8.26 5.36 -2.36
N GLY A 176 7.33 6.29 -2.54
CA GLY A 176 6.76 6.69 -3.82
C GLY A 176 5.24 6.83 -3.76
N SER A 177 4.61 7.11 -4.91
CA SER A 177 3.18 7.42 -4.98
C SER A 177 2.36 6.20 -5.41
N TYR A 178 2.68 5.60 -6.55
CA TYR A 178 1.96 4.45 -7.08
C TYR A 178 2.81 3.64 -8.04
N SER A 179 2.45 2.36 -8.20
CA SER A 179 3.09 1.45 -9.15
C SER A 179 2.89 1.89 -10.60
N ASN A 180 3.88 1.59 -11.42
CA ASN A 180 3.85 1.80 -12.86
C ASN A 180 4.58 0.66 -13.55
N TYR A 181 3.83 -0.16 -14.27
CA TYR A 181 4.39 -1.29 -14.98
C TYR A 181 5.08 -0.80 -16.27
N PRO A 182 6.30 -1.29 -16.58
CA PRO A 182 6.96 -0.94 -17.83
C PRO A 182 6.15 -1.44 -19.02
N ILE A 183 6.25 -0.75 -20.15
CA ILE A 183 5.48 -1.05 -21.38
C ILE A 183 5.68 -2.50 -21.86
N ILE A 184 6.81 -3.13 -21.53
CA ILE A 184 7.17 -4.51 -21.90
C ILE A 184 6.89 -5.50 -20.75
N SER A 185 5.99 -5.18 -19.81
CA SER A 185 5.62 -6.13 -18.75
C SER A 185 4.86 -7.32 -19.36
N ASN A 186 5.36 -8.53 -19.17
CA ASN A 186 4.60 -9.74 -19.48
C ASN A 186 3.59 -10.04 -18.34
N HIS A 187 2.50 -10.74 -18.68
CA HIS A 187 1.47 -11.12 -17.70
C HIS A 187 2.04 -11.94 -16.53
N GLN A 188 3.08 -12.74 -16.78
CA GLN A 188 3.73 -13.56 -15.75
C GLN A 188 4.35 -12.71 -14.63
N MET A 189 4.90 -11.54 -14.95
CA MET A 189 5.49 -10.65 -13.96
C MET A 189 4.44 -10.11 -12.98
N PHE A 190 3.26 -9.78 -13.48
CA PHE A 190 2.13 -9.40 -12.65
C PHE A 190 1.68 -10.56 -11.75
N GLN A 191 1.56 -11.76 -12.30
CA GLN A 191 1.23 -12.95 -11.52
C GLN A 191 2.27 -13.23 -10.43
N ASN A 192 3.56 -13.01 -10.72
CA ASN A 192 4.63 -13.15 -9.74
C ASN A 192 4.51 -12.11 -8.60
N ILE A 193 4.18 -10.86 -8.89
CA ILE A 193 3.94 -9.86 -7.84
C ILE A 193 2.77 -10.27 -6.94
N LYS A 194 1.67 -10.77 -7.52
CA LYS A 194 0.48 -11.18 -6.78
C LYS A 194 0.63 -12.51 -6.03
N ALA A 195 1.41 -13.45 -6.56
CA ALA A 195 1.45 -14.83 -6.06
C ALA A 195 1.91 -14.92 -4.59
N PRO A 196 1.28 -15.76 -3.76
CA PRO A 196 1.73 -15.96 -2.38
C PRO A 196 3.12 -16.62 -2.33
N VAL A 197 3.84 -16.37 -1.23
CA VAL A 197 5.09 -17.07 -0.91
C VAL A 197 4.89 -17.81 0.40
N GLY A 198 4.70 -19.12 0.32
CA GLY A 198 4.27 -19.92 1.47
C GLY A 198 2.95 -19.40 2.03
N ARG A 199 2.96 -18.99 3.31
CA ARG A 199 1.79 -18.47 4.04
C ARG A 199 1.66 -16.94 4.01
N ILE A 200 2.45 -16.26 3.17
CA ILE A 200 2.40 -14.80 2.97
C ILE A 200 1.68 -14.50 1.65
N PHE A 201 0.54 -13.84 1.74
CA PHE A 201 -0.28 -13.40 0.62
C PHE A 201 -0.05 -11.91 0.37
N PHE A 202 0.15 -11.50 -0.88
CA PHE A 202 0.50 -10.12 -1.22
C PHE A 202 -0.72 -9.41 -1.82
N THR A 203 -0.97 -8.18 -1.40
CA THR A 203 -2.09 -7.39 -1.91
C THR A 203 -1.74 -5.90 -1.97
N GLY A 204 -2.49 -5.15 -2.76
CA GLY A 204 -2.34 -3.71 -2.91
C GLY A 204 -2.67 -3.27 -4.33
N GLU A 205 -2.60 -1.97 -4.59
CA GLU A 205 -2.84 -1.46 -5.94
C GLU A 205 -1.89 -2.10 -6.97
N HIS A 206 -0.64 -2.35 -6.57
CA HIS A 206 0.39 -2.98 -7.39
C HIS A 206 0.08 -4.45 -7.71
N THR A 207 -0.89 -5.09 -7.07
CA THR A 207 -1.35 -6.45 -7.38
C THR A 207 -2.68 -6.43 -8.15
N SER A 208 -3.03 -5.32 -8.80
CA SER A 208 -4.20 -5.17 -9.69
C SER A 208 -3.79 -4.85 -11.12
N GLU A 209 -3.97 -5.78 -12.05
CA GLU A 209 -3.45 -5.66 -13.43
C GLU A 209 -4.18 -4.55 -14.19
N ARG A 210 -5.49 -4.46 -13.96
CA ARG A 210 -6.38 -3.54 -14.67
C ARG A 210 -6.40 -2.14 -14.06
N PHE A 211 -6.12 -2.04 -12.76
CA PHE A 211 -6.35 -0.82 -11.98
C PHE A 211 -5.14 -0.44 -11.11
N SER A 212 -3.94 -0.80 -11.59
CA SER A 212 -2.67 -0.39 -10.99
C SER A 212 -2.62 1.13 -10.83
N GLY A 213 -2.20 1.59 -9.65
CA GLY A 213 -2.10 2.98 -9.26
C GLY A 213 -3.40 3.64 -8.79
N TYR A 214 -4.51 2.91 -8.75
CA TYR A 214 -5.80 3.43 -8.30
C TYR A 214 -6.25 2.83 -6.96
N VAL A 215 -7.01 3.62 -6.21
CA VAL A 215 -7.61 3.21 -4.91
C VAL A 215 -8.51 1.98 -5.07
N HIS A 216 -9.39 1.98 -6.08
CA HIS A 216 -10.27 0.84 -6.34
C HIS A 216 -9.49 -0.41 -6.76
N GLY A 217 -8.31 -0.26 -7.38
CA GLY A 217 -7.41 -1.36 -7.67
C GLY A 217 -6.91 -2.05 -6.40
N GLY A 218 -6.47 -1.29 -5.41
CA GLY A 218 -6.07 -1.82 -4.10
C GLY A 218 -7.25 -2.46 -3.34
N TYR A 219 -8.43 -1.84 -3.39
CA TYR A 219 -9.63 -2.38 -2.76
C TYR A 219 -10.05 -3.74 -3.34
N LEU A 220 -10.16 -3.84 -4.67
CA LEU A 220 -10.54 -5.08 -5.34
C LEU A 220 -9.47 -6.16 -5.17
N ALA A 221 -8.19 -5.79 -5.24
CA ALA A 221 -7.09 -6.72 -4.95
C ALA A 221 -7.17 -7.31 -3.54
N GLY A 222 -7.56 -6.51 -2.54
CA GLY A 222 -7.77 -6.97 -1.17
C GLY A 222 -8.88 -8.02 -1.08
N ILE A 223 -10.01 -7.81 -1.78
CA ILE A 223 -11.11 -8.79 -1.86
C ILE A 223 -10.61 -10.09 -2.51
N ASP A 224 -9.93 -10.00 -3.65
CA ASP A 224 -9.44 -11.17 -4.38
C ASP A 224 -8.43 -11.97 -3.56
N THR A 225 -7.52 -11.28 -2.87
CA THR A 225 -6.51 -11.91 -2.01
C THR A 225 -7.15 -12.61 -0.82
N SER A 226 -8.17 -11.99 -0.23
CA SER A 226 -8.93 -12.58 0.88
C SER A 226 -9.65 -13.86 0.46
N LYS A 227 -10.25 -13.87 -0.74
CA LYS A 227 -10.89 -15.07 -1.30
C LYS A 227 -9.88 -16.19 -1.55
N ALA A 228 -8.73 -15.86 -2.15
CA ALA A 228 -7.67 -16.84 -2.40
C ALA A 228 -7.12 -17.45 -1.09
N LEU A 229 -6.97 -16.64 -0.04
CA LEU A 229 -6.58 -17.13 1.28
C LEU A 229 -7.64 -18.08 1.88
N LEU A 230 -8.93 -17.74 1.78
CA LEU A 230 -10.01 -18.60 2.27
C LEU A 230 -10.03 -19.96 1.56
N GLU A 231 -9.82 -19.97 0.24
CA GLU A 231 -9.71 -21.21 -0.54
C GLU A 231 -8.53 -22.08 -0.08
N GLU A 232 -7.37 -21.47 0.19
CA GLU A 232 -6.20 -22.20 0.68
C GLU A 232 -6.44 -22.78 2.09
N ILE A 233 -7.05 -22.01 2.99
CA ILE A 233 -7.42 -22.48 4.34
C ILE A 233 -8.37 -23.67 4.25
N TRP A 234 -9.37 -23.63 3.36
CA TRP A 234 -10.29 -24.74 3.18
C TRP A 234 -9.61 -25.98 2.61
N LYS A 235 -8.67 -25.80 1.69
CA LYS A 235 -7.89 -26.89 1.11
C LYS A 235 -7.03 -27.57 2.17
N GLU A 236 -6.33 -26.83 3.02
CA GLU A 236 -5.54 -27.40 4.13
C GLU A 236 -6.41 -28.20 5.09
N ARG A 237 -7.56 -27.65 5.52
CA ARG A 237 -8.51 -28.34 6.41
C ARG A 237 -9.06 -29.64 5.80
N LYS A 238 -9.26 -29.68 4.49
CA LYS A 238 -9.71 -30.89 3.80
C LYS A 238 -8.62 -31.96 3.78
N ILE A 239 -7.36 -31.57 3.59
CA ILE A 239 -6.22 -32.49 3.62
C ILE A 239 -6.01 -33.03 5.05
N GLU A 240 -6.09 -32.18 6.07
CA GLU A 240 -6.01 -32.59 7.47
C GLU A 240 -7.13 -33.57 7.83
N SER A 241 -8.39 -33.28 7.45
CA SER A 241 -9.50 -34.19 7.74
C SER A 241 -9.38 -35.53 7.00
N GLN A 242 -8.87 -35.56 5.76
CA GLN A 242 -8.58 -36.80 5.05
C GLN A 242 -7.44 -37.60 5.68
N ASN A 243 -6.39 -36.93 6.16
CA ASN A 243 -5.29 -37.60 6.87
C ASN A 243 -5.75 -38.18 8.21
N HIS A 244 -6.59 -37.47 8.97
CA HIS A 244 -7.21 -37.99 10.19
C HIS A 244 -8.16 -39.17 9.94
N LEU A 245 -8.79 -39.27 8.76
CA LEU A 245 -9.59 -40.44 8.37
C LEU A 245 -8.73 -41.65 7.97
N LEU A 246 -7.50 -41.42 7.51
CA LEU A 246 -6.54 -42.47 7.11
C LEU A 246 -5.71 -42.98 8.29
N GLU A 247 -5.49 -42.18 9.34
CA GLU A 247 -4.77 -42.62 10.54
C GLU A 247 -5.37 -43.86 11.22
N PRO A 248 -6.71 -44.01 11.39
CA PRO A 248 -7.30 -45.25 11.90
C PRO A 248 -7.07 -46.46 10.99
N LEU A 249 -7.02 -46.27 9.67
CA LEU A 249 -6.76 -47.34 8.69
C LEU A 249 -5.29 -47.78 8.69
N LEU A 250 -4.37 -46.83 8.89
CA LEU A 250 -2.94 -47.10 9.07
C LEU A 250 -2.64 -47.71 10.45
N ALA A 251 -3.35 -47.30 11.50
CA ALA A 251 -3.27 -47.90 12.83
C ALA A 251 -3.80 -49.35 12.85
N LEU A 252 -4.75 -49.70 11.97
CA LEU A 252 -5.22 -51.08 11.77
C LEU A 252 -4.20 -51.96 11.02
N THR A 253 -3.18 -51.38 10.37
CA THR A 253 -2.17 -52.11 9.58
C THR A 253 -0.75 -52.06 10.17
N GLY A 254 -0.47 -51.14 11.10
CA GLY A 254 0.80 -51.04 11.85
C GLY A 254 0.64 -51.44 13.31
N SER A 255 0.83 -52.72 13.61
CA SER A 255 0.72 -53.30 14.96
C SER A 255 1.89 -52.92 15.89
N LEU A 256 1.62 -52.88 17.21
CA LEU A 256 2.56 -53.10 18.34
C LEU A 256 3.66 -52.05 18.67
N THR A 257 3.66 -51.63 19.97
CA THR A 257 4.75 -51.03 20.80
C THR A 257 5.22 -49.59 20.47
N LEU A 258 5.56 -48.67 21.39
CA LEU A 258 5.58 -48.55 22.86
C LEU A 258 5.81 -47.05 23.21
N THR A 259 5.12 -46.58 24.26
CA THR A 259 5.43 -45.48 25.21
C THR A 259 5.70 -44.03 24.75
N GLN A 260 4.78 -43.16 25.15
CA GLN A 260 4.94 -41.72 25.35
C GLN A 260 5.89 -41.36 26.51
N THR A 261 6.53 -40.21 26.43
CA THR A 261 6.87 -39.40 27.61
C THR A 261 6.71 -37.92 27.25
N GLU A 262 5.83 -37.23 27.99
CA GLU A 262 5.56 -35.79 27.88
C GLU A 262 6.51 -34.98 28.78
N ALA A 263 6.84 -33.74 28.37
CA ALA A 263 7.00 -32.60 29.28
C ALA A 263 6.90 -31.23 28.54
N VAL A 264 5.71 -30.65 28.71
CA VAL A 264 5.21 -29.25 28.76
C VAL A 264 6.16 -28.05 28.58
N SER A 265 5.67 -27.09 27.78
CA SER A 265 6.12 -25.71 27.58
C SER A 265 5.36 -24.69 28.47
N SER A 266 5.91 -23.47 28.62
CA SER A 266 5.12 -22.32 29.06
C SER A 266 5.48 -21.07 28.25
N LEU A 267 4.52 -20.58 27.45
CA LEU A 267 4.57 -19.31 26.72
C LEU A 267 3.15 -18.73 26.65
N HIS A 268 3.03 -17.44 26.96
CA HIS A 268 1.77 -16.72 27.05
C HIS A 268 1.12 -16.54 25.67
N LYS A 269 -0.07 -17.13 25.49
CA LYS A 269 -0.98 -16.82 24.38
C LYS A 269 -1.79 -15.57 24.72
N CYS A 270 -1.83 -14.61 23.79
CA CYS A 270 -2.81 -13.53 23.81
C CYS A 270 -4.02 -14.00 22.99
N ASP A 271 -5.13 -14.28 23.66
CA ASP A 271 -6.36 -14.74 23.00
C ASP A 271 -7.06 -13.58 22.27
N ILE A 272 -7.21 -13.72 20.95
CA ILE A 272 -8.04 -12.83 20.12
C ILE A 272 -9.46 -13.45 20.05
N PRO A 273 -10.53 -12.73 20.42
CA PRO A 273 -11.88 -13.30 20.42
C PRO A 273 -12.39 -13.60 19.00
N THR A 274 -12.61 -14.88 18.71
CA THR A 274 -13.29 -15.33 17.49
C THR A 274 -14.80 -15.03 17.59
N ARG A 275 -15.28 -13.94 16.99
CA ARG A 275 -16.71 -13.77 16.73
C ARG A 275 -17.08 -14.37 15.38
N LEU A 276 -17.87 -15.45 15.41
CA LEU A 276 -18.57 -15.97 14.23
C LEU A 276 -19.60 -14.94 13.75
N TYR A 277 -19.42 -14.43 12.53
CA TYR A 277 -20.47 -13.68 11.84
C TYR A 277 -21.24 -14.62 10.90
N LEU A 278 -22.48 -14.91 11.28
CA LEU A 278 -23.47 -15.52 10.41
C LEU A 278 -23.90 -14.53 9.33
N SER A 279 -24.14 -15.08 8.14
CA SER A 279 -24.49 -14.41 6.89
C SER A 279 -25.60 -13.37 7.01
N GLY A 280 -25.29 -12.12 6.70
CA GLY A 280 -26.27 -11.08 6.35
C GLY A 280 -25.96 -10.56 4.94
N LYS A 281 -26.91 -10.71 4.00
CA LYS A 281 -26.83 -10.11 2.66
C LYS A 281 -26.76 -8.59 2.80
N LEU A 282 -25.59 -8.00 2.56
CA LEU A 282 -25.48 -6.56 2.31
C LEU A 282 -25.67 -6.31 0.81
N GLY A 283 -26.78 -5.67 0.46
CA GLY A 283 -26.99 -5.11 -0.87
C GLY A 283 -25.95 -4.04 -1.15
N LEU A 284 -25.29 -4.15 -2.30
CA LEU A 284 -24.38 -3.16 -2.85
C LEU A 284 -25.20 -1.97 -3.39
N PRO A 285 -24.98 -0.72 -2.95
CA PRO A 285 -25.35 0.44 -3.75
C PRO A 285 -24.35 0.59 -4.90
N GLU A 286 -24.86 0.83 -6.11
CA GLU A 286 -24.07 1.09 -7.31
C GLU A 286 -23.05 2.23 -7.09
N ALA A 287 -21.84 2.01 -7.60
CA ALA A 287 -20.84 3.06 -7.70
C ALA A 287 -21.30 4.06 -8.77
N ILE A 288 -21.59 5.29 -8.35
CA ILE A 288 -21.77 6.42 -9.27
C ILE A 288 -20.37 6.82 -9.72
N LEU A 289 -20.12 6.66 -11.02
CA LEU A 289 -18.93 7.10 -11.75
C LEU A 289 -18.80 8.63 -11.73
#